data_AF-A0AAW8TDU2-F1
#
_entry.id   AF-A0AAW8TDU2-F1
#
_cell.length_a   1.000
_cell.length_b   1.000
_cell.length_c   1.000
_cell.angle_alpha   90.00
_cell.angle_beta   90.00
_cell.angle_gamma   90.00
#
_symmetry.space_group_name_H-M   'P 1'
#
loop_
_entity.id
_entity.type
_entity.pdbx_description
1 polymer ?
#
loop_
_entity_poly.entity_id
_entity_poly.type
_entity_poly.pdbx_seq_one_letter_code
_entity_poly.pdbx_strand_id
1 'polypeptide(L)' 'MELVIGNKITTYDCHGEKVTGIIEQIYVNTIIVGTSTAKYVCLKKQLTA' A
#
# COMPACT_ATOMS: atom_id res chain seq x y z
N MET A 1 3.75 -6.12 10.91
CA MET A 1 4.47 -5.12 10.07
C MET A 1 4.00 -3.74 10.46
N GLU A 2 4.90 -2.82 10.78
CA GLU A 2 4.54 -1.44 11.09
C GLU A 2 4.37 -0.65 9.78
N LEU A 3 3.24 0.06 9.66
CA LEU A 3 2.94 0.89 8.50
C LEU A 3 3.33 2.33 8.84
N VAL A 4 4.35 2.84 8.16
CA VAL A 4 4.87 4.19 8.36
C VAL A 4 4.87 4.92 7.02
N ILE A 5 4.39 6.16 7.00
CA ILE A 5 4.43 7.00 5.81
C ILE A 5 5.89 7.22 5.40
N GLY A 6 6.19 7.08 4.11
CA GLY A 6 7.54 7.13 3.55
C GLY A 6 8.23 5.77 3.43
N ASN A 7 7.71 4.71 4.07
CA ASN A 7 8.27 3.37 3.89
C ASN A 7 7.94 2.80 2.51
N LYS A 8 8.93 2.13 1.92
CA LYS A 8 8.71 1.32 0.72
C LYS A 8 8.09 -0.03 1.10
N ILE A 9 7.04 -0.41 0.39
CA ILE A 9 6.31 -1.66 0.60
C ILE A 9 6.00 -2.34 -0.72
N THR A 10 5.91 -3.67 -0.67
CA THR A 10 5.35 -4.50 -1.73
C THR A 10 4.06 -5.12 -1.21
N THR A 11 2.94 -4.89 -1.91
CA THR A 11 1.60 -5.32 -1.49
C THR A 11 0.72 -5.60 -2.71
N TYR A 12 -0.56 -5.85 -2.50
CA TYR A 12 -1.58 -5.96 -3.54
C TYR A 12 -2.55 -4.79 -3.42
N ASP A 13 -2.97 -4.25 -4.56
CA ASP A 13 -4.03 -3.26 -4.59
C ASP A 13 -5.44 -3.88 -4.42
N CYS A 14 -6.46 -3.03 -4.47
CA CYS A 14 -7.85 -3.46 -4.37
C CYS A 14 -8.33 -4.34 -5.55
N HIS A 15 -7.59 -4.39 -6.65
CA HIS A 15 -7.84 -5.26 -7.80
C HIS A 15 -7.08 -6.59 -7.72
N GLY A 16 -6.16 -6.74 -6.76
CA GLY A 16 -5.33 -7.93 -6.58
C GLY A 16 -4.03 -7.88 -7.39
N GLU A 17 -3.67 -6.72 -7.94
CA GLU A 17 -2.42 -6.52 -8.66
C GLU A 17 -1.28 -6.23 -7.69
N LYS A 18 -0.11 -6.80 -7.95
CA LYS A 18 1.06 -6.61 -7.10
C LYS A 18 1.68 -5.23 -7.34
N VAL A 19 1.75 -4.42 -6.29
CA VAL A 19 2.28 -3.05 -6.31
C VAL A 19 3.50 -2.95 -5.41
N THR A 20 4.53 -2.26 -5.90
CA THR A 20 5.69 -1.86 -5.07
C THR A 20 5.83 -0.35 -5.10
N GLY A 21 5.74 0.30 -3.95
CA GLY A 21 5.78 1.76 -3.87
C GLY A 21 5.99 2.28 -2.46
N ILE A 22 5.79 3.58 -2.28
CA ILE A 22 5.95 4.28 -1.01
C ILE A 22 4.58 4.48 -0.36
N ILE A 23 4.47 4.22 0.94
CA ILE A 23 3.26 4.54 1.70
C ILE A 23 3.13 6.07 1.79
N GLU A 24 2.13 6.64 1.14
CA GLU A 24 1.88 8.08 1.20
C GLU A 24 0.83 8.44 2.26
N GLN A 25 -0.15 7.57 2.48
CA GLN A 25 -1.23 7.80 3.44
C GLN A 25 -1.68 6.49 4.10
N ILE A 26 -2.13 6.58 5.35
CA ILE A 26 -2.60 5.44 6.14
C ILE A 26 -3.99 5.77 6.69
N TYR A 27 -4.97 4.94 6.33
CA TYR A 27 -6.33 4.97 6.88
C TYR A 27 -6.56 3.77 7.79
N VAL A 28 -7.75 3.65 8.38
CA VAL A 28 -8.08 2.55 9.30
C VAL A 28 -7.87 1.19 8.61
N ASN A 29 -8.47 0.98 7.44
CA ASN A 29 -8.48 -0.31 6.72
C ASN A 29 -7.61 -0.37 5.47
N THR A 30 -7.15 0.78 4.97
CA THR A 30 -6.42 0.90 3.71
C THR A 30 -5.16 1.74 3.87
N ILE A 31 -4.25 1.60 2.92
CA ILE A 31 -3.11 2.50 2.73
C ILE A 31 -3.11 2.98 1.28
N ILE A 32 -2.57 4.17 1.06
CA ILE A 32 -2.28 4.67 -0.28
C ILE A 32 -0.80 4.44 -0.55
N VAL A 33 -0.52 3.66 -1.59
CA VAL A 33 0.84 3.38 -2.07
C VAL A 33 1.07 4.16 -3.35
N GLY A 34 1.98 5.12 -3.31
CA GLY A 34 2.42 5.89 -4.47
C GLY A 34 3.58 5.23 -5.19
N THR A 35 3.51 5.19 -6.52
CA THR A 35 4.63 4.92 -7.41
C THR A 35 4.99 6.19 -8.19
N SER A 36 6.03 6.13 -9.03
CA SER A 36 6.40 7.26 -9.89
C SER A 36 5.32 7.68 -10.89
N THR A 37 4.33 6.82 -11.15
CA THR A 37 3.33 7.01 -12.21
C THR A 37 1.89 7.00 -11.72
N ALA A 38 1.59 6.40 -10.56
CA ALA A 38 0.24 6.20 -10.09
C ALA A 38 0.15 6.06 -8.57
N LYS A 39 -1.08 6.10 -8.05
CA LYS A 39 -1.39 5.84 -6.64
C LYS A 39 -2.38 4.69 -6.55
N TYR A 40 -2.13 3.79 -5.61
CA TYR A 40 -2.89 2.56 -5.44
C TYR A 40 -3.51 2.52 -4.05
N VAL A 41 -4.76 2.10 -3.98
CA VAL A 41 -5.43 1.80 -2.71
C VAL A 41 -5.17 0.34 -2.38
N CYS A 42 -4.46 0.09 -1.29
CA CYS A 42 -4.12 -1.27 -0.85
C CYS A 42 -4.83 -1.59 0.46
N LEU A 43 -5.46 -2.76 0.56
CA LEU A 43 -6.18 -3.17 1.77
C LEU A 43 -5.19 -3.72 2.79
N LYS A 44 -5.26 -3.27 4.05
CA LYS A 44 -4.35 -3.77 5.10
C LYS A 44 -4.47 -5.27 5.33
N LYS A 45 -5.64 -5.86 5.09
CA LYS A 45 -5.85 -7.32 5.18
C LYS A 45 -4.97 -8.13 4.22
N GLN A 46 -4.50 -7.53 3.12
CA GLN A 46 -3.62 -8.18 2.13
C GLN A 46 -2.13 -8.08 2.52
N LEU A 47 -1.79 -7.33 3.57
CA LEU A 47 -0.43 -7.18 4.10
C LEU A 47 -0.07 -8.24 5.13
N THR A 48 -1.09 -8.88 5.71
CA THR A 48 -0.97 -9.99 6.64
C THR A 48 -1.18 -11.28 5.85
N ALA A 49 -0.13 -11.76 5.19
CA ALA A 49 0.01 -13.16 4.84
C ALA A 49 0.88 -13.84 5.90
#